data_AF-A0A816JIQ4-F1
#
_entry.id   AF-A0A816JIQ4-F1
#
_cell.length_a   1.000
_cell.length_b   1.000
_cell.length_c   1.000
_cell.angle_alpha   90.00
_cell.angle_beta   90.00
_cell.angle_gamma   90.00
#
_symmetry.space_group_name_H-M   'P 1'
#
loop_
_entity.id
_entity.type
_entity.pdbx_description
1 polymer ?
#
loop_
_entity_poly.entity_id
_entity_poly.type
_entity_poly.pdbx_seq_one_letter_code
_entity_poly.pdbx_strand_id
1 'polypeptide(L)'
;MDVLMHYIALDRTRKKTPTSTPKIAFHDTSFPASLMKQYGRFTQTALKDRGKIKKDINPITVVVRHILNSTTRQVSTNAYKPFALFRVKRISQNPEPTDSAVMTVMLIQAHASDGMERCKEITEASVLSAAKPLSVLVYRDITPA
;
A
#
# COMPACT_ATOMS: atom_id res chain seq x y z
N MET A 1 -16.26 -22.92 -6.29
CA MET A 1 -15.84 -21.89 -7.27
C MET A 1 -15.61 -20.60 -6.51
N ASP A 2 -14.36 -20.18 -6.47
CA ASP A 2 -13.80 -19.13 -5.61
C ASP A 2 -14.47 -17.77 -5.85
N VAL A 3 -14.98 -17.13 -4.79
CA VAL A 3 -15.64 -15.80 -4.84
C VAL A 3 -14.72 -14.78 -5.51
N LEU A 4 -13.41 -14.94 -5.33
CA LEU A 4 -12.39 -14.11 -5.97
C LEU A 4 -12.40 -14.25 -7.49
N MET A 5 -12.59 -15.46 -8.02
CA MET A 5 -12.67 -15.72 -9.46
C MET A 5 -13.95 -15.16 -10.06
N HIS A 6 -15.07 -15.20 -9.32
CA HIS A 6 -16.32 -14.57 -9.73
C HIS A 6 -16.21 -13.04 -9.78
N TYR A 7 -15.56 -12.44 -8.79
CA TYR A 7 -15.31 -11.00 -8.75
C TYR A 7 -14.38 -10.53 -9.88
N ILE A 8 -13.30 -11.27 -10.15
CA ILE A 8 -12.38 -10.99 -11.26
C ILE A 8 -13.09 -11.11 -12.61
N ALA A 9 -14.00 -12.08 -12.77
CA ALA A 9 -14.79 -12.23 -13.99
C ALA A 9 -15.75 -11.04 -14.19
N LEU A 10 -16.41 -10.57 -13.12
CA LEU A 10 -17.28 -9.38 -13.15
C LEU A 10 -16.53 -8.08 -13.43
N ASP A 11 -15.32 -7.90 -12.88
CA ASP A 11 -14.49 -6.73 -13.18
C ASP A 11 -14.05 -6.70 -14.65
N ARG A 12 -13.75 -7.88 -15.22
CA ARG A 12 -13.39 -8.02 -16.63
C ARG A 12 -14.56 -7.70 -17.57
N THR A 13 -15.80 -8.02 -17.20
CA THR A 13 -16.98 -7.69 -18.01
C THR A 13 -17.32 -6.19 -17.93
N ARG A 14 -17.10 -5.54 -16.78
CA ARG A 14 -17.25 -4.08 -16.62
C ARG A 14 -16.30 -3.25 -17.49
N LYS A 15 -15.12 -3.77 -17.82
CA LYS A 15 -14.10 -3.07 -18.65
C LYS A 15 -14.44 -2.95 -20.15
N LYS A 16 -15.61 -3.41 -20.60
CA LYS A 16 -16.08 -3.21 -21.99
C LYS A 16 -16.76 -1.85 -22.24
N THR A 17 -16.93 -0.99 -21.23
CA THR A 17 -17.49 0.36 -21.39
C THR A 17 -16.39 1.44 -21.18
N PRO A 18 -16.20 2.39 -22.12
CA PRO A 18 -14.97 3.17 -22.24
C PRO A 18 -14.95 4.50 -21.45
N THR A 19 -15.50 4.58 -20.23
CA THR A 19 -15.63 5.89 -19.54
C THR A 19 -15.45 5.93 -18.02
N SER A 20 -14.96 4.87 -17.36
CA SER A 20 -14.70 4.93 -15.91
C SER A 20 -13.23 4.67 -15.63
N THR A 21 -12.56 5.64 -15.00
CA THR A 21 -11.29 5.41 -14.30
C THR A 21 -11.41 4.17 -13.42
N PRO A 22 -10.39 3.28 -13.36
CA PRO A 22 -10.47 2.07 -12.56
C PRO A 22 -10.44 2.41 -11.07
N LYS A 23 -11.62 2.70 -10.50
CA LYS A 23 -11.79 2.90 -9.06
C LYS A 23 -11.95 1.54 -8.40
N ILE A 24 -10.83 0.99 -7.91
CA ILE A 24 -10.86 -0.22 -7.08
C ILE A 24 -11.37 0.21 -5.70
N ALA A 25 -12.65 -0.06 -5.42
CA ALA A 25 -13.25 0.15 -4.12
C ALA A 25 -13.34 -1.20 -3.38
N PHE A 26 -12.65 -1.30 -2.24
CA PHE A 26 -12.78 -2.43 -1.33
C PHE A 26 -14.01 -2.20 -0.46
N HIS A 27 -15.15 -2.78 -0.84
CA HIS A 27 -16.42 -2.67 -0.11
C HIS A 27 -16.57 -3.68 1.03
N ASP A 28 -15.64 -4.63 1.14
CA ASP A 28 -15.62 -5.59 2.23
C ASP A 28 -15.13 -4.90 3.49
N THR A 29 -16.02 -4.57 4.42
CA THR A 29 -15.68 -3.88 5.67
C THR A 29 -14.79 -4.73 6.59
N SER A 30 -14.73 -6.05 6.38
CA SER A 30 -13.92 -6.95 7.19
C SER A 30 -12.42 -6.80 6.90
N PHE A 31 -12.03 -6.44 5.68
CA PHE A 31 -10.64 -6.24 5.29
C PHE A 31 -10.04 -4.93 5.87
N PRO A 32 -10.65 -3.74 5.67
CA PRO A 32 -10.26 -2.52 6.37
C PRO A 32 -10.35 -2.65 7.88
N ALA A 33 -11.38 -3.34 8.42
CA ALA A 33 -11.48 -3.56 9.86
C ALA A 33 -10.36 -4.47 10.41
N SER A 34 -9.97 -5.52 9.68
CA SER A 34 -8.85 -6.38 10.05
C SER A 34 -7.52 -5.66 9.95
N LEU A 35 -7.35 -4.82 8.91
CA LEU A 35 -6.18 -3.97 8.74
C LEU A 35 -6.07 -2.94 9.88
N MET A 36 -7.18 -2.29 10.25
CA MET A 36 -7.25 -1.37 11.40
C MET A 36 -6.97 -2.08 12.73
N LYS A 37 -7.51 -3.29 12.94
CA LYS A 37 -7.22 -4.09 14.14
C LYS A 37 -5.76 -4.51 14.24
N GLN A 38 -5.12 -4.78 13.11
CA GLN A 38 -3.70 -5.14 13.05
C GLN A 38 -2.77 -3.92 12.96
N TYR A 39 -3.30 -2.69 12.87
CA TYR A 39 -2.52 -1.45 12.70
C TYR A 39 -1.43 -1.26 13.75
N GLY A 40 -1.69 -1.62 15.01
CA GLY A 40 -0.70 -1.57 16.09
C GLY A 40 0.54 -2.44 15.86
N ARG A 41 0.43 -3.52 15.06
CA ARG A 41 1.57 -4.35 14.65
C ARG A 41 2.42 -3.69 13.56
N PHE A 42 1.85 -2.75 12.81
CA PHE A 42 2.50 -2.04 11.73
C PHE A 42 3.13 -0.71 12.18
N THR A 43 2.60 -0.05 13.22
CA THR A 43 3.09 1.26 13.70
C THR A 43 4.30 1.17 14.62
N GLN A 44 4.43 0.13 15.44
CA GLN A 44 5.59 -0.06 16.31
C GLN A 44 6.24 -1.40 16.09
N THR A 45 7.11 -1.48 15.10
CA THR A 45 7.95 -2.67 14.90
C THR A 45 9.13 -2.62 15.86
N ALA A 46 8.90 -2.89 17.15
CA ALA A 46 9.99 -3.26 18.02
C ALA A 46 10.81 -4.40 17.36
N LEU A 47 12.12 -4.45 17.57
CA LEU A 47 13.01 -5.47 16.99
C LEU A 47 12.43 -6.90 17.08
N LYS A 48 11.75 -7.18 18.19
CA LYS A 48 11.06 -8.44 18.52
C LYS A 48 9.84 -8.79 17.64
N ASP A 49 9.13 -7.81 17.08
CA ASP A 49 7.91 -8.05 16.28
C ASP A 49 8.19 -8.14 14.77
N ARG A 50 9.45 -7.94 14.37
CA ARG A 50 9.90 -8.01 12.96
C ARG A 50 9.63 -9.38 12.31
N GLY A 51 9.76 -10.47 13.07
CA GLY A 51 9.46 -11.83 12.58
C GLY A 51 7.97 -12.06 12.34
N LYS A 52 7.09 -11.38 13.07
CA LYS A 52 5.62 -11.50 12.94
C LYS A 52 5.11 -10.77 11.70
N ILE A 53 5.66 -9.60 11.41
CA ILE A 53 5.31 -8.85 10.20
C ILE A 53 5.66 -9.62 8.92
N LYS A 54 6.81 -10.31 8.90
CA LYS A 54 7.16 -11.14 7.75
C LYS A 54 6.12 -12.23 7.50
N LYS A 55 5.56 -12.84 8.56
CA LYS A 55 4.48 -13.82 8.45
C LYS A 55 3.19 -13.19 7.95
N ASP A 56 2.83 -12.01 8.47
CA ASP A 56 1.58 -11.33 8.13
C ASP A 56 1.59 -10.79 6.67
N ILE A 57 2.76 -10.40 6.13
CA ILE A 57 2.88 -9.88 4.75
C ILE A 57 3.14 -11.00 3.72
N ASN A 58 3.64 -12.17 4.11
CA ASN A 58 3.95 -13.25 3.17
C ASN A 58 2.76 -13.70 2.29
N PRO A 59 1.51 -13.75 2.79
CA PRO A 59 0.35 -14.01 1.93
C PRO A 59 0.21 -12.98 0.81
N ILE A 60 0.49 -11.70 1.09
CA ILE A 60 0.40 -10.61 0.11
C ILE A 60 1.45 -10.79 -0.99
N THR A 61 2.68 -11.20 -0.65
CA THR A 61 3.76 -11.37 -1.65
C THR A 61 3.49 -12.50 -2.65
N VAL A 62 2.66 -13.48 -2.27
CA VAL A 62 2.19 -14.56 -3.14
C VAL A 62 0.99 -14.09 -3.97
N VAL A 63 -0.02 -13.51 -3.33
CA VAL A 63 -1.29 -13.12 -3.98
C VAL A 63 -1.06 -12.02 -5.02
N VAL A 64 -0.30 -10.97 -4.69
CA VAL A 64 -0.03 -9.86 -5.63
C VAL A 64 0.65 -10.38 -6.90
N ARG A 65 1.57 -11.34 -6.76
CA ARG A 65 2.22 -11.94 -7.92
C ARG A 65 1.27 -12.77 -8.78
N HIS A 66 0.41 -13.54 -8.14
CA HIS A 66 -0.60 -14.31 -8.85
C HIS A 66 -1.57 -13.41 -9.64
N ILE A 67 -2.00 -12.29 -9.04
CA ILE A 67 -2.84 -11.29 -9.69
C ILE A 67 -2.10 -10.63 -10.86
N LEU A 68 -0.83 -10.26 -10.68
CA LEU A 68 -0.02 -9.68 -11.75
C LEU A 68 0.13 -10.65 -12.93
N ASN A 69 0.55 -11.89 -12.67
CA ASN A 69 0.74 -12.90 -13.72
C ASN A 69 -0.56 -13.20 -14.49
N SER A 70 -1.69 -13.27 -13.77
CA SER A 70 -3.00 -13.51 -14.39
C SER A 70 -3.54 -12.31 -15.19
N THR A 71 -3.11 -11.09 -14.86
CA THR A 71 -3.48 -9.85 -15.57
C THR A 71 -2.58 -9.61 -16.78
N THR A 72 -1.27 -9.85 -16.66
CA THR A 72 -0.28 -9.64 -17.72
C THR A 72 -0.19 -10.80 -18.71
N ARG A 73 -0.94 -11.90 -18.49
CA ARG A 73 -0.86 -13.16 -19.24
C ARG A 73 0.56 -13.72 -19.32
N GLN A 74 1.40 -13.37 -18.34
CA GLN A 74 2.80 -13.77 -18.32
C GLN A 74 2.91 -15.17 -17.71
N VAL A 75 2.97 -16.19 -18.57
CA VAL A 75 3.23 -17.57 -18.18
C VAL A 75 4.72 -17.74 -17.95
N SER A 76 5.23 -17.20 -16.84
CA SER A 76 6.62 -17.47 -16.44
C SER A 76 6.69 -18.83 -15.73
N THR A 77 7.75 -19.60 -16.00
CA THR A 77 8.06 -20.86 -15.28
C THR A 77 8.24 -20.66 -13.77
N ASN A 78 8.41 -19.41 -13.33
CA ASN A 78 8.49 -18.98 -11.93
C ASN A 78 7.21 -18.28 -11.43
N ALA A 79 6.04 -18.64 -11.96
CA ALA A 79 4.75 -18.02 -11.62
C ALA A 79 4.42 -18.07 -10.12
N TYR A 80 4.98 -19.04 -9.38
CA TYR A 80 4.72 -19.29 -7.96
C TYR A 80 5.75 -18.69 -7.01
N LYS A 81 6.86 -18.14 -7.50
CA LYS A 81 7.92 -17.62 -6.61
C LYS A 81 7.43 -16.33 -5.93
N PRO A 82 7.29 -16.27 -4.60
CA PRO A 82 6.79 -15.07 -3.92
C PRO A 82 7.67 -13.84 -4.21
N PHE A 83 7.09 -12.63 -4.18
CA PHE A 83 7.92 -11.43 -4.16
C PHE A 83 8.83 -11.42 -2.95
N ALA A 84 10.08 -11.02 -3.16
CA ALA A 84 11.03 -10.85 -2.08
C ALA A 84 10.70 -9.55 -1.35
N LEU A 85 10.43 -9.67 -0.05
CA LEU A 85 10.19 -8.53 0.82
C LEU A 85 11.46 -8.18 1.59
N PHE A 86 11.92 -6.96 1.41
CA PHE A 86 13.08 -6.42 2.12
C PHE A 86 12.67 -5.16 2.86
N ARG A 87 13.07 -5.07 4.13
CA ARG A 87 12.98 -3.81 4.87
C ARG A 87 14.16 -2.95 4.47
N VAL A 88 13.87 -1.73 3.99
CA VAL A 88 14.93 -0.76 3.76
C VAL A 88 15.43 -0.20 5.10
N LYS A 89 16.75 -0.24 5.29
CA LYS A 89 17.42 0.28 6.48
C LYS A 89 17.51 1.81 6.37
N ARG A 90 17.57 2.49 7.51
CA ARG A 90 17.78 3.95 7.64
C ARG A 90 16.60 4.84 7.21
N ILE A 91 15.41 4.28 6.99
CA ILE A 91 14.19 5.10 6.93
C ILE A 91 13.84 5.54 8.35
N SER A 92 13.59 6.84 8.53
CA SER A 92 13.17 7.42 9.81
C SER A 92 11.90 6.73 10.33
N GLN A 93 11.88 6.36 11.60
CA GLN A 93 10.64 5.90 12.23
C GLN A 93 9.94 7.10 12.83
N ASN A 94 8.64 7.22 12.58
CA ASN A 94 7.83 8.26 13.17
C ASN A 94 7.48 7.89 14.63
N PRO A 95 7.90 8.65 15.64
CA PRO A 95 7.53 8.39 17.03
C PRO A 95 6.06 8.73 17.31
N GLU A 96 5.48 9.67 16.57
CA GLU A 96 4.14 10.23 16.84
C GLU A 96 3.06 9.62 15.93
N PRO A 97 2.09 8.84 16.46
CA PRO A 97 1.07 8.18 15.66
C PRO A 97 0.25 9.15 14.80
N THR A 98 0.01 10.37 15.29
CA THR A 98 -0.76 11.42 14.62
C THR A 98 -0.18 11.80 13.26
N ASP A 99 1.14 11.76 13.11
CA ASP A 99 1.85 12.14 11.88
C ASP A 99 2.01 10.95 10.91
N SER A 100 1.48 9.77 11.25
CA SER A 100 1.67 8.55 10.45
C SER A 100 1.10 8.69 9.05
N ALA A 101 -0.02 9.39 8.89
CA ALA A 101 -0.60 9.65 7.57
C ALA A 101 0.32 10.53 6.71
N VAL A 102 0.86 11.61 7.29
CA VAL A 102 1.77 12.54 6.61
C VAL A 102 3.07 11.83 6.21
N MET A 103 3.67 11.10 7.15
CA MET A 103 4.87 10.28 6.91
C MET A 103 4.62 9.26 5.78
N THR A 104 3.46 8.61 5.76
CA THR A 104 3.10 7.64 4.70
C THR A 104 3.04 8.30 3.33
N VAL A 105 2.38 9.46 3.22
CA VAL A 105 2.27 10.19 1.95
C VAL A 105 3.66 10.65 1.48
N MET A 106 4.49 11.18 2.37
CA MET A 106 5.85 11.59 2.02
C MET A 106 6.70 10.42 1.53
N LEU A 107 6.60 9.24 2.17
CA LEU A 107 7.30 8.03 1.73
C LEU A 107 6.86 7.58 0.33
N ILE A 108 5.56 7.67 0.03
CA ILE A 108 5.03 7.35 -1.30
C ILE A 108 5.57 8.33 -2.35
N GLN A 109 5.51 9.64 -2.06
CA GLN A 109 5.99 10.67 -2.98
C GLN A 109 7.49 10.60 -3.20
N ALA A 110 8.28 10.41 -2.14
CA ALA A 110 9.73 10.26 -2.19
C ALA A 110 10.14 9.01 -2.99
N HIS A 111 9.45 7.89 -2.78
CA HIS A 111 9.67 6.68 -3.56
C HIS A 111 9.32 6.90 -5.04
N ALA A 112 8.23 7.61 -5.32
CA ALA A 112 7.85 7.90 -6.71
C ALA A 112 8.85 8.82 -7.41
N SER A 113 9.48 9.76 -6.70
CA SER A 113 10.42 10.72 -7.29
C SER A 113 11.81 10.13 -7.54
N ASP A 114 12.40 9.44 -6.55
CA ASP A 114 13.80 8.98 -6.64
C ASP A 114 14.02 7.67 -5.85
N GLY A 115 12.96 6.88 -5.73
CA GLY A 115 13.01 5.57 -5.10
C GLY A 115 13.44 5.63 -3.63
N MET A 116 14.29 4.67 -3.25
CA MET A 116 14.60 4.43 -1.84
C MET A 116 15.53 5.47 -1.21
N GLU A 117 16.36 6.17 -1.99
CA GLU A 117 17.31 7.14 -1.44
C GLU A 117 16.57 8.36 -0.89
N ARG A 118 15.61 8.87 -1.66
CA ARG A 118 14.75 9.97 -1.23
C ARG A 118 13.94 9.66 0.02
N CYS A 119 13.55 8.40 0.23
CA CYS A 119 12.86 7.98 1.45
C CYS A 119 13.73 8.09 2.72
N LYS A 120 15.06 8.01 2.59
CA LYS A 120 16.00 8.12 3.72
C LYS A 120 16.25 9.57 4.14
N GLU A 121 15.98 10.52 3.25
CA GLU A 121 16.12 11.96 3.49
C GLU A 121 14.94 12.55 4.28
N ILE A 122 13.85 11.79 4.41
CA ILE A 122 12.70 12.21 5.20
C ILE A 122 13.11 12.25 6.67
N THR A 123 12.90 13.41 7.28
CA THR A 123 13.14 13.70 8.69
C THR A 123 11.85 14.17 9.37
N GLU A 124 11.81 14.16 10.70
CA GLU A 124 10.66 14.68 11.47
C GLU A 124 10.34 16.14 11.09
N ALA A 125 11.36 16.97 10.88
CA ALA A 125 11.16 18.35 10.42
C ALA A 125 10.45 18.44 9.05
N SER A 126 10.79 17.52 8.13
CA SER A 126 10.14 17.46 6.82
C SER A 126 8.67 17.03 6.93
N VAL A 127 8.34 16.14 7.88
CA VAL A 127 6.96 15.69 8.16
C VAL A 127 6.12 16.84 8.70
N LEU A 128 6.63 17.57 9.69
CA LEU A 128 5.95 18.74 10.26
C LEU A 128 5.72 19.83 9.20
N SER A 129 6.70 20.06 8.33
CA SER A 129 6.61 21.03 7.24
C SER A 129 5.59 20.61 6.17
N ALA A 130 5.49 19.31 5.88
CA ALA A 130 4.60 18.77 4.86
C ALA A 130 3.12 18.68 5.28
N ALA A 131 2.83 18.68 6.58
CA ALA A 131 1.47 18.49 7.10
C ALA A 131 0.45 19.51 6.54
N LYS A 132 0.79 20.82 6.58
CA LYS A 132 -0.11 21.88 6.10
C LYS A 132 -0.31 21.87 4.58
N PRO A 133 0.74 21.79 3.73
CA PRO A 133 0.54 21.67 2.29
C PRO A 133 -0.28 20.45 1.89
N LEU A 134 -0.06 19.30 2.52
CA LEU A 134 -0.81 18.08 2.23
C LEU A 134 -2.28 18.19 2.62
N SER A 135 -2.61 18.85 3.74
CA SER A 135 -4.01 19.06 4.11
C SER A 135 -4.74 19.96 3.11
N VAL A 136 -4.06 20.97 2.56
CA VAL A 136 -4.62 21.83 1.49
C VAL A 136 -4.91 21.02 0.23
N LEU A 137 -4.01 20.10 -0.16
CA LEU A 137 -4.23 19.23 -1.32
C LEU A 137 -5.44 18.32 -1.11
N VAL A 138 -5.55 17.68 0.06
CA VAL A 138 -6.71 16.84 0.39
C VAL A 138 -8.00 17.66 0.35
N TYR A 139 -8.00 18.87 0.92
CA TYR A 139 -9.18 19.73 0.93
C TYR A 139 -9.64 20.09 -0.49
N ARG A 140 -8.71 20.43 -1.38
CA ARG A 140 -9.01 20.73 -2.79
C ARG A 140 -9.61 19.52 -3.52
N ASP A 141 -9.11 18.32 -3.25
CA ASP A 141 -9.61 17.10 -3.91
C ASP A 141 -11.02 16.73 -3.47
N ILE A 142 -11.39 16.97 -2.20
CA ILE A 142 -12.73 16.67 -1.67
C ILE A 142 -13.74 17.80 -1.88
N THR A 143 -13.27 19.02 -2.16
CA THR A 143 -14.10 20.16 -2.54
C THR A 143 -13.70 20.66 -3.93
N PRO A 144 -13.95 19.86 -5.00
CA PRO A 144 -13.71 20.31 -6.36
C PRO A 144 -14.62 21.50 -6.66
N ALA A 145 -14.03 22.57 -7.22
CA ALA A 145 -14.73 23.78 -7.65
C ALA A 145 -15.75 23.50 -8.76
#